data_AF-A0A7W1HCU2-F1
#
_entry.id   AF-A0A7W1HCU2-F1
#
_cell.length_a   1.000
_cell.length_b   1.000
_cell.length_c   1.000
_cell.angle_alpha   90.00
_cell.angle_beta   90.00
_cell.angle_gamma   90.00
#
_symmetry.space_group_name_H-M   'P 1'
#
loop_
_entity.id
_entity.type
_entity.pdbx_description
1 polymer ?
#
loop_
_entity_poly.entity_id
_entity_poly.type
_entity_poly.pdbx_seq_one_letter_code
_entity_poly.pdbx_strand_id
1 'polypeptide(L)'
;MYCPKCSQQQISEETKFCSRCGFPLGLVSEILAHGGFLPQLADLYKSKKIFTRRNGLIFSLFWFLIFVVVLAPFVAITDGPGELIGSLALLGTVGSLMMVIASFLILKKERVNLELPNHELPNRSIHNIHGSQQTALPPTQSQPAQSYVPPANSWKAPNTGEFAQPQSVTEGTTKLLRKEEE
;
A
#
# COMPACT_ATOMS: atom_id res chain seq x y z
N MET A 1 22.58 12.21 -17.96
CA MET A 1 23.00 11.36 -16.82
C MET A 1 23.22 9.92 -17.30
N TYR A 2 24.00 9.10 -16.58
CA TYR A 2 24.19 7.68 -16.92
C TYR A 2 23.33 6.78 -16.01
N CYS A 3 22.79 5.68 -16.55
CA CYS A 3 22.07 4.71 -15.74
C CYS A 3 23.05 3.91 -14.87
N PRO A 4 22.85 3.82 -13.54
CA PRO A 4 23.77 3.10 -12.64
C PRO A 4 23.76 1.58 -12.86
N LYS A 5 22.70 1.03 -13.47
CA LYS A 5 22.56 -0.42 -13.67
C LYS A 5 23.17 -0.92 -14.98
N CYS A 6 23.04 -0.15 -16.07
CA CYS A 6 23.45 -0.58 -17.41
C CYS A 6 24.43 0.38 -18.10
N SER A 7 24.91 1.40 -17.40
CA SER A 7 25.86 2.41 -17.87
C SER A 7 25.50 3.07 -19.22
N GLN A 8 24.22 3.06 -19.58
CA GLN A 8 23.73 3.70 -20.80
C GLN A 8 23.60 5.21 -20.55
N GLN A 9 24.04 6.03 -21.50
CA GLN A 9 23.81 7.47 -21.48
C GLN A 9 22.32 7.74 -21.71
N GLN A 10 21.67 8.48 -20.80
CA GLN A 10 20.32 8.99 -21.04
C GLN A 10 20.36 10.03 -22.14
N ILE A 11 19.46 9.86 -23.12
CA ILE A 11 19.28 10.75 -24.27
C ILE A 11 18.48 12.00 -23.86
N SER A 12 17.67 11.93 -22.79
CA SER A 12 16.92 13.07 -22.25
C SER A 12 16.73 12.99 -20.73
N GLU A 13 16.78 14.14 -20.07
CA GLU A 13 16.62 14.27 -18.60
C GLU A 13 15.18 14.04 -18.12
N GLU A 14 14.16 14.17 -18.98
CA GLU A 14 12.76 13.97 -18.58
C GLU A 14 12.33 12.49 -18.49
N THR A 15 13.20 11.54 -18.88
CA THR A 15 12.84 10.12 -18.86
C THR A 15 12.86 9.54 -17.44
N LYS A 16 11.66 9.20 -16.94
CA LYS A 16 11.48 8.55 -15.63
C LYS A 16 12.09 7.15 -15.54
N PHE A 17 12.37 6.51 -16.68
CA PHE A 17 12.89 5.14 -16.76
C PHE A 17 14.04 5.03 -17.77
N CYS A 18 14.98 4.12 -17.51
CA CYS A 18 16.00 3.74 -18.47
C CYS A 18 15.39 2.90 -19.61
N SER A 19 15.59 3.32 -20.86
CA SER A 19 15.09 2.63 -22.06
C SER A 19 15.64 1.20 -22.24
N ARG A 20 16.81 0.88 -21.68
CA ARG A 20 17.46 -0.43 -21.86
C ARG A 20 17.14 -1.44 -20.76
N CYS A 21 17.12 -1.00 -19.50
CA CYS A 21 16.98 -1.90 -18.36
C CYS A 21 15.73 -1.65 -17.50
N GLY A 22 14.89 -0.67 -17.87
CA GLY A 22 13.65 -0.33 -17.17
C GLY A 22 13.85 0.29 -15.78
N PHE A 23 15.09 0.60 -15.41
CA PHE A 23 15.39 1.13 -14.07
C PHE A 23 14.77 2.52 -13.86
N PRO A 24 14.05 2.78 -12.75
CA PRO A 24 13.43 4.06 -12.46
C PRO A 24 14.49 5.10 -12.11
N LEU A 25 14.66 6.09 -12.97
CA LEU A 25 15.67 7.14 -12.82
C LEU A 25 15.12 8.39 -12.11
N GLY A 26 13.80 8.56 -12.04
CA GLY A 26 13.18 9.73 -11.40
C GLY A 26 13.55 9.89 -9.91
N LEU A 27 13.61 8.78 -9.16
CA LEU A 27 14.00 8.81 -7.75
C LEU A 27 15.51 9.06 -7.60
N VAL A 28 16.31 8.50 -8.51
CA VAL A 28 17.76 8.71 -8.51
C VAL A 28 18.12 10.14 -8.88
N SER A 29 17.42 10.78 -9.82
CA SER A 29 17.63 12.20 -10.13
C SER A 29 17.28 13.09 -8.94
N GLU A 30 16.25 12.75 -8.15
CA GLU A 30 15.89 13.49 -6.93
C GLU A 30 16.96 13.30 -5.83
N ILE A 31 17.45 12.06 -5.63
CA ILE A 31 18.57 11.78 -4.71
C ILE A 31 19.83 12.57 -5.13
N LEU A 32 20.17 12.56 -6.42
CA LEU A 32 21.35 13.24 -6.93
C LEU A 32 21.22 14.76 -6.78
N ALA A 33 20.04 15.32 -7.08
CA ALA A 33 19.75 16.74 -6.93
C ALA A 33 19.84 17.21 -5.48
N HIS A 34 19.49 16.36 -4.52
CA HIS A 34 19.57 16.64 -3.09
C HIS A 34 20.85 16.12 -2.41
N GLY A 35 21.89 15.78 -3.19
CA GLY A 35 23.21 15.42 -2.65
C GLY A 35 23.21 14.12 -1.83
N GLY A 36 22.36 13.16 -2.16
CA GLY A 36 22.24 11.89 -1.45
C GLY A 36 21.15 11.88 -0.37
N PHE A 37 20.42 12.97 -0.16
CA PHE A 37 19.39 13.06 0.87
C PHE A 37 17.98 13.01 0.28
N LEU A 38 17.14 12.09 0.76
CA LEU A 38 15.73 12.03 0.40
C LEU A 38 14.90 12.67 1.53
N PRO A 39 14.37 13.90 1.34
CA PRO A 39 13.58 14.57 2.38
C PRO A 39 12.34 13.75 2.78
N GLN A 40 11.78 12.98 1.84
CA GLN A 40 10.64 12.10 2.08
C GLN A 40 10.96 10.94 3.03
N LEU A 41 12.17 10.37 2.98
CA LEU A 41 12.58 9.29 3.89
C LEU A 41 13.00 9.83 5.25
N ALA A 42 13.54 11.05 5.31
CA ALA A 42 13.86 11.71 6.57
C ALA A 42 12.62 11.98 7.41
N ASP A 43 11.48 12.31 6.77
CA ASP A 43 10.20 12.45 7.46
C ASP A 43 9.64 11.11 7.95
N LEU A 44 9.93 9.99 7.27
CA LEU A 44 9.56 8.64 7.70
C LEU A 44 10.40 8.15 8.92
N TYR A 45 11.67 8.54 8.99
CA TYR A 45 12.55 8.22 10.12
C TYR A 45 12.38 9.18 11.31
N LYS A 46 11.63 10.28 11.13
CA LYS A 46 11.34 11.22 12.21
C LYS A 46 10.45 10.53 13.23
N SER A 47 11.00 10.31 14.42
CA SER A 47 10.36 9.58 15.53
C SER A 47 8.87 9.92 15.64
N LYS A 48 8.02 8.89 15.78
CA LYS A 48 6.57 9.01 15.97
C LYS A 48 6.26 10.23 16.83
N LYS A 49 5.64 11.25 16.23
CA LYS A 49 5.15 12.39 17.00
C LYS A 49 4.08 11.85 17.93
N ILE A 50 4.41 11.81 19.22
CA ILE A 50 3.51 11.41 20.31
C ILE A 50 2.16 12.16 20.29
N PHE A 51 2.11 13.31 19.61
CA PHE A 51 0.93 14.16 19.46
C PHE A 51 0.32 14.03 18.05
N THR A 52 -0.41 12.95 17.81
CA THR A 52 -1.29 12.78 16.65
C THR A 52 -2.72 13.17 17.00
N ARG A 53 -3.53 13.60 16.01
CA ARG A 53 -4.94 14.00 16.23
C ARG A 53 -5.75 12.90 16.93
N ARG A 54 -5.40 11.64 16.66
CA ARG A 54 -6.00 10.48 17.31
C ARG A 54 -5.59 10.38 18.78
N ASN A 55 -4.31 10.59 19.10
CA ASN A 55 -3.83 10.58 20.48
C ASN A 55 -4.41 11.74 21.31
N GLY A 56 -4.59 12.92 20.71
CA GLY A 56 -5.22 14.06 21.41
C GLY A 56 -6.70 13.81 21.74
N LEU A 57 -7.44 13.15 20.85
CA LEU A 57 -8.82 12.72 21.12
C LEU A 57 -8.89 11.64 22.20
N ILE A 58 -8.01 10.64 22.14
CA ILE A 58 -7.92 9.59 23.17
C ILE A 58 -7.55 10.20 24.53
N PHE A 59 -6.60 11.13 24.55
CA PHE A 59 -6.19 11.84 25.76
C PHE A 59 -7.33 12.68 26.35
N SER A 60 -8.07 13.41 25.52
CA SER A 60 -9.24 14.18 25.97
C SER A 60 -10.35 13.28 26.52
N LEU A 61 -10.64 12.16 25.84
CA LEU A 61 -11.62 11.19 26.32
C LEU A 61 -11.20 10.59 27.67
N PHE A 62 -9.93 10.22 27.80
CA PHE A 62 -9.37 9.71 29.04
C PHE A 62 -9.45 10.76 30.17
N TRP A 63 -9.13 12.02 29.88
CA TRP A 63 -9.26 13.13 30.82
C TRP A 63 -10.70 13.32 31.29
N PHE A 64 -11.67 13.30 30.37
CA PHE A 64 -13.09 13.36 30.69
C PHE A 64 -13.50 12.21 31.63
N LEU A 65 -13.12 10.99 31.28
CA LEU A 65 -13.46 9.79 32.06
C LEU A 65 -12.87 9.89 33.47
N ILE A 66 -11.61 10.29 33.61
CA ILE A 66 -10.96 10.36 34.92
C ILE A 66 -11.59 11.42 35.82
N PHE A 67 -11.90 12.61 35.30
CA PHE A 67 -12.43 13.69 36.15
C PHE A 67 -13.91 13.53 36.45
N VAL A 68 -14.71 13.19 35.44
CA VAL A 68 -16.18 13.17 35.55
C VAL A 68 -16.69 11.81 36.05
N VAL A 69 -16.13 10.71 35.55
CA VAL A 69 -16.64 9.36 35.83
C VAL A 69 -15.92 8.72 37.02
N VAL A 70 -14.66 9.09 37.31
CA VAL A 70 -13.90 8.52 38.43
C VAL A 70 -13.79 9.49 39.61
N LEU A 71 -13.14 10.64 39.44
CA LEU A 71 -12.85 11.55 40.56
C LEU A 71 -14.10 12.18 41.17
N ALA A 72 -15.01 12.75 40.35
CA ALA A 72 -16.21 13.40 40.87
C ALA A 72 -17.09 12.47 41.73
N PRO A 73 -17.46 11.25 41.28
CA PRO A 73 -18.24 10.34 42.12
C PRO A 73 -17.42 9.76 43.27
N PHE A 74 -16.12 9.56 43.13
CA PHE A 74 -15.27 9.13 44.23
C PHE A 74 -15.31 10.15 45.39
N VAL A 75 -15.18 11.44 45.09
CA VAL A 75 -15.29 12.51 46.09
C VAL A 75 -16.70 12.59 46.67
N ALA A 76 -17.73 12.35 45.84
CA ALA A 76 -19.11 12.32 46.31
C ALA A 76 -19.40 11.18 47.30
N ILE A 77 -18.80 10.00 47.10
CA ILE A 77 -18.96 8.84 48.01
C ILE A 77 -18.27 9.09 49.36
N THR A 78 -17.18 9.85 49.38
CA THR A 78 -16.47 10.20 50.62
C THR A 78 -17.09 11.37 51.39
N ASP A 79 -18.34 11.77 51.06
CA ASP A 79 -19.01 12.96 51.59
C ASP A 79 -18.14 14.23 51.46
N GLY A 80 -17.45 14.35 50.33
CA GLY A 80 -16.62 15.51 50.02
C GLY A 80 -17.45 16.79 49.84
N PRO A 81 -16.85 17.98 50.01
CA PRO A 81 -17.56 19.23 49.87
C PRO A 81 -18.14 19.38 48.45
N GLY A 82 -19.42 19.76 48.35
CA GLY A 82 -20.13 19.86 47.08
C GLY A 82 -19.47 20.78 46.04
N GLU A 83 -18.75 21.80 46.51
CA GLU A 83 -17.96 22.71 45.68
C GLU A 83 -16.82 22.00 44.93
N LEU A 84 -16.20 20.99 45.54
CA LEU A 84 -15.15 20.18 44.89
C LEU A 84 -15.75 19.28 43.80
N ILE A 85 -16.91 18.68 44.07
CA ILE A 85 -17.60 17.80 43.12
C ILE A 85 -17.97 18.60 41.86
N GLY A 86 -18.57 19.79 42.06
CA GLY A 86 -18.92 20.69 40.97
C GLY A 86 -17.70 21.17 40.17
N SER A 87 -16.62 21.56 40.85
CA SER A 87 -15.40 22.03 40.18
C SER A 87 -14.67 20.92 39.41
N LEU A 88 -14.60 19.69 39.93
CA LEU A 88 -14.04 18.53 39.22
C LEU A 88 -14.85 18.17 37.98
N ALA A 89 -16.18 18.18 38.09
CA ALA A 89 -17.07 17.95 36.96
C ALA A 89 -16.92 19.04 35.88
N LEU A 90 -16.81 20.31 36.30
CA LEU A 90 -16.60 21.43 35.40
C LEU A 90 -15.22 21.37 34.71
N LEU A 91 -14.15 21.10 35.45
CA LEU A 91 -12.80 20.93 34.90
C LEU A 91 -12.72 19.73 33.94
N GLY A 92 -13.39 18.63 34.26
CA GLY A 92 -13.45 17.46 33.39
C GLY A 92 -14.18 17.75 32.07
N THR A 93 -15.35 18.39 32.13
CA THR A 93 -16.17 18.71 30.96
C THR A 93 -15.56 19.81 30.10
N VAL A 94 -15.22 20.96 30.69
CA VAL A 94 -14.65 22.11 29.97
C VAL A 94 -13.23 21.81 29.52
N GLY A 95 -12.42 21.17 30.38
CA GLY A 95 -11.04 20.81 30.06
C GLY A 95 -10.94 19.79 28.94
N SER A 96 -11.79 18.74 28.95
CA SER A 96 -11.83 17.78 27.84
C SER A 96 -12.27 18.44 26.54
N LEU A 97 -13.32 19.28 26.57
CA LEU A 97 -13.80 20.01 25.39
C LEU A 97 -12.72 20.93 24.80
N MET A 98 -12.03 21.69 25.65
CA MET A 98 -10.89 22.52 25.25
C MET A 98 -9.77 21.68 24.61
N MET A 99 -9.44 20.53 25.18
CA MET A 99 -8.43 19.63 24.62
C MET A 99 -8.85 19.02 23.27
N VAL A 100 -10.14 18.70 23.07
CA VAL A 100 -10.66 18.27 21.76
C VAL A 100 -10.49 19.37 20.72
N ILE A 101 -10.89 20.59 21.06
CA ILE A 101 -10.79 21.76 20.16
C ILE A 101 -9.32 22.04 19.84
N ALA A 102 -8.44 22.05 20.84
CA ALA A 102 -7.00 22.20 20.65
C ALA A 102 -6.44 21.09 19.76
N SER A 103 -6.91 19.85 19.90
CA SER A 103 -6.50 18.74 19.04
C SER A 103 -6.90 18.95 17.58
N PHE A 104 -8.07 19.56 17.32
CA PHE A 104 -8.50 19.86 15.96
C PHE A 104 -7.78 21.07 15.34
N LEU A 105 -7.47 22.10 16.13
CA LEU A 105 -6.84 23.32 15.63
C LEU A 105 -5.32 23.19 15.45
N ILE A 106 -4.64 22.51 16.37
CA ILE A 106 -3.17 22.49 16.42
C ILE A 106 -2.61 21.29 15.65
N LEU A 107 -3.29 20.13 15.69
CA LEU A 107 -2.73 18.90 15.11
C LEU A 107 -3.21 18.73 13.67
N LYS A 108 -2.25 18.79 12.76
CA LYS A 108 -2.48 18.47 11.34
C LYS A 108 -3.00 17.02 11.24
N LYS A 109 -4.06 16.84 10.44
CA LYS A 109 -4.56 15.52 10.05
C LYS A 109 -3.38 14.75 9.46
N GLU A 110 -3.00 13.63 10.08
CA GLU A 110 -1.99 12.75 9.49
C GLU A 110 -2.47 12.35 8.09
N ARG A 111 -1.62 12.57 7.09
CA ARG A 111 -1.83 11.94 5.79
C ARG A 111 -1.62 10.46 6.06
N VAL A 112 -2.59 9.65 5.67
CA VAL A 112 -2.49 8.20 5.69
C VAL A 112 -1.14 7.85 5.08
N ASN A 113 -0.24 7.29 5.88
CA ASN A 113 1.00 6.73 5.36
C ASN A 113 0.53 5.70 4.33
N LEU A 114 0.91 5.89 3.06
CA LEU A 114 0.90 4.76 2.15
C LEU A 114 1.80 3.72 2.80
N GLU A 115 1.18 2.72 3.41
CA GLU A 115 1.82 1.45 3.72
C GLU A 115 2.32 0.89 2.40
N LEU A 116 3.53 1.28 1.99
CA LEU A 116 4.36 0.33 1.28
C LEU A 116 4.47 -0.87 2.22
N PRO A 117 4.10 -2.08 1.77
CA PRO A 117 4.26 -3.26 2.59
C PRO A 117 5.70 -3.27 3.08
N ASN A 118 5.88 -3.23 4.40
CA ASN A 118 7.12 -3.67 5.00
C ASN A 118 7.26 -5.14 4.61
N HIS A 119 7.87 -5.41 3.46
CA HIS A 119 8.61 -6.64 3.31
C HIS A 119 9.72 -6.53 4.35
N GLU A 120 9.46 -7.17 5.50
CA GLU A 120 10.48 -7.60 6.42
C GLU A 120 11.55 -8.31 5.60
N LEU A 121 12.61 -7.59 5.23
CA LEU A 121 13.84 -8.20 4.82
C LEU A 121 14.29 -8.97 6.05
N PRO A 122 14.35 -10.33 6.00
CA PRO A 122 14.84 -11.08 7.13
C PRO A 122 16.25 -10.57 7.41
N ASN A 123 16.49 -10.22 8.66
CA ASN A 123 17.77 -9.84 9.22
C ASN A 123 18.81 -10.93 8.89
N ARG A 124 19.42 -10.85 7.70
CA ARG A 124 20.54 -11.69 7.31
C ARG A 124 21.77 -11.04 7.90
N SER A 125 22.17 -11.57 9.04
CA SER A 125 23.52 -11.44 9.58
C SER A 125 24.54 -11.50 8.44
N ILE A 126 25.41 -10.48 8.40
CA ILE A 126 26.56 -10.42 7.52
C ILE A 126 27.55 -11.47 8.02
N HIS A 127 27.38 -12.70 7.56
CA HIS A 127 28.39 -13.74 7.67
C HIS A 127 28.41 -14.56 6.39
N ASN A 128 29.62 -14.80 5.90
CA ASN A 128 29.99 -15.57 4.71
C ASN A 128 30.05 -14.77 3.40
N ILE A 129 31.06 -13.90 3.34
CA ILE A 129 31.88 -13.72 2.14
C ILE A 129 32.61 -15.05 1.93
N HIS A 130 32.03 -16.01 1.20
CA HIS A 130 32.73 -17.08 0.47
C HIS A 130 31.71 -17.82 -0.40
N GLY A 131 32.07 -18.05 -1.66
CA GLY A 131 31.19 -18.53 -2.72
C GLY A 131 30.50 -19.84 -2.37
N SER A 132 29.19 -19.78 -2.14
CA SER A 132 28.29 -20.92 -2.29
C SER A 132 27.41 -20.63 -3.49
N GLN A 133 27.52 -21.46 -4.53
CA GLN A 133 26.63 -21.50 -5.68
C GLN A 133 25.17 -21.59 -5.20
N GLN A 134 24.49 -20.45 -5.11
CA GLN A 134 23.04 -20.45 -4.98
C GLN A 134 22.48 -20.64 -6.38
N THR A 135 22.07 -21.88 -6.64
CA THR A 135 21.30 -22.33 -7.79
C THR A 135 20.16 -21.35 -8.03
N ALA A 136 20.34 -20.49 -9.02
CA ALA A 136 19.32 -19.55 -9.45
C ALA A 136 18.24 -20.35 -10.19
N LEU A 137 17.00 -20.15 -9.74
CA LEU A 137 15.75 -20.66 -10.30
C LEU A 137 15.48 -22.16 -10.09
N PRO A 138 14.22 -22.55 -9.78
CA PRO A 138 13.80 -23.94 -9.93
C PRO A 138 14.03 -24.36 -11.39
N PRO A 139 14.45 -25.62 -11.65
CA PRO A 139 14.69 -26.09 -13.01
C PRO A 139 13.44 -25.84 -13.85
N THR A 140 13.62 -25.17 -14.98
CA THR A 140 12.58 -24.92 -15.98
C THR A 140 11.87 -26.23 -16.28
N GLN A 141 10.66 -26.40 -15.76
CA GLN A 141 9.80 -27.53 -16.12
C GLN A 141 9.25 -27.24 -17.52
N SER A 142 10.04 -27.52 -18.56
CA SER A 142 9.56 -27.43 -19.94
C SER A 142 8.64 -28.61 -20.18
N GLN A 143 7.33 -28.40 -19.99
CA GLN A 143 6.35 -29.30 -20.59
C GLN A 143 6.53 -29.26 -22.11
N PRO A 144 6.81 -30.41 -22.76
CA PRO A 144 6.99 -30.44 -24.21
C PRO A 144 5.68 -30.03 -24.88
N ALA A 145 5.75 -29.16 -25.90
CA ALA A 145 4.57 -28.67 -26.62
C ALA A 145 3.68 -29.81 -27.17
N GLN A 146 4.23 -31.02 -27.32
CA GLN A 146 3.51 -32.24 -27.68
C GLN A 146 2.41 -32.64 -26.67
N SER A 147 2.48 -32.21 -25.41
CA SER A 147 1.41 -32.45 -24.42
C SER A 147 0.17 -31.60 -24.65
N TYR A 148 0.26 -30.56 -25.48
CA TYR A 148 -0.84 -29.67 -25.82
C TYR A 148 -1.36 -29.89 -27.26
N VAL A 149 -0.83 -30.90 -27.97
CA VAL A 149 -1.32 -31.24 -29.30
C VAL A 149 -2.57 -32.11 -29.16
N PRO A 150 -3.74 -31.65 -29.64
CA PRO A 150 -4.92 -32.50 -29.67
C PRO A 150 -4.65 -33.73 -30.56
N PRO A 151 -5.16 -34.93 -30.21
CA PRO A 151 -4.96 -36.10 -31.06
C PRO A 151 -5.45 -35.81 -32.47
N ALA A 152 -4.66 -36.20 -33.47
CA ALA A 152 -5.00 -36.02 -34.88
C ALA A 152 -6.41 -36.61 -35.12
N ASN A 153 -7.33 -35.75 -35.60
CA ASN A 153 -8.78 -35.95 -35.77
C ASN A 153 -9.70 -35.53 -34.60
N SER A 154 -9.19 -34.88 -33.55
CA SER A 154 -9.99 -34.39 -32.39
C SER A 154 -10.29 -32.89 -32.40
N TRP A 155 -10.33 -32.24 -33.57
CA TRP A 155 -10.76 -30.83 -33.68
C TRP A 155 -12.26 -30.62 -33.46
N LYS A 156 -13.03 -31.70 -33.29
CA LYS A 156 -14.39 -31.59 -32.74
C LYS A 156 -14.28 -31.45 -31.24
N ALA A 157 -14.42 -30.21 -30.75
CA ALA A 157 -14.68 -29.94 -29.35
C ALA A 157 -15.79 -30.90 -28.85
N PRO A 158 -15.65 -31.49 -27.65
CA PRO A 158 -16.74 -32.19 -27.01
C PRO A 158 -17.98 -31.29 -27.00
N ASN A 159 -19.16 -31.88 -27.25
CA ASN A 159 -20.43 -31.17 -27.43
C ASN A 159 -20.96 -30.64 -26.08
N THR A 160 -20.16 -29.84 -25.38
CA THR A 160 -20.59 -28.98 -24.28
C THR A 160 -21.15 -27.74 -24.94
N GLY A 161 -22.48 -27.67 -25.05
CA GLY A 161 -23.26 -26.72 -25.88
C GLY A 161 -23.10 -25.22 -25.58
N GLU A 162 -22.03 -24.82 -24.91
CA GLU A 162 -21.71 -23.44 -24.52
C GLU A 162 -20.41 -22.89 -25.15
N PHE A 163 -19.61 -23.73 -25.84
CA PHE A 163 -18.39 -23.29 -26.55
C PHE A 163 -18.35 -23.69 -28.03
N ALA A 164 -19.51 -23.75 -28.69
CA ALA A 164 -19.52 -23.73 -30.16
C ALA A 164 -18.91 -22.40 -30.62
N GLN A 165 -17.78 -22.45 -31.31
CA GLN A 165 -17.13 -21.26 -31.86
C GLN A 165 -18.15 -20.43 -32.66
N PRO A 166 -18.25 -19.10 -32.43
CA PRO A 166 -19.10 -18.27 -33.26
C PRO A 166 -18.59 -18.36 -34.70
N GLN A 167 -19.48 -18.72 -35.63
CA GLN A 167 -19.14 -18.81 -37.05
C GLN A 167 -18.59 -17.47 -37.53
N SER A 168 -17.46 -17.50 -38.23
CA SER A 168 -16.86 -16.27 -38.77
C SER A 168 -17.85 -15.60 -39.71
N VAL A 169 -17.93 -14.27 -39.64
CA VAL A 169 -18.91 -13.42 -40.35
C VAL A 169 -18.88 -13.61 -41.88
N THR A 170 -17.81 -14.20 -42.43
CA THR A 170 -17.66 -14.55 -43.84
C THR A 170 -18.37 -15.84 -44.26
N GLU A 171 -18.64 -16.78 -43.35
CA GLU A 171 -19.30 -18.06 -43.69
C GLU A 171 -20.83 -17.96 -43.66
N GLY A 172 -21.39 -17.08 -42.83
CA GLY A 172 -22.84 -16.93 -42.67
C GLY A 172 -23.54 -16.30 -43.88
N THR A 173 -22.88 -15.40 -44.61
CA THR A 173 -23.50 -14.62 -45.71
C THR A 173 -23.46 -15.35 -47.05
N THR A 174 -22.47 -16.21 -47.30
CA THR A 174 -22.37 -16.98 -48.56
C THR A 174 -23.39 -18.11 -48.65
N LYS A 175 -23.95 -18.55 -47.52
CA LYS A 175 -24.98 -19.59 -47.48
C LYS A 175 -26.37 -19.08 -47.85
N LEU A 176 -26.64 -17.78 -47.70
CA LEU A 176 -27.90 -17.16 -48.11
C LEU A 176 -27.96 -16.95 -49.63
N LEU A 177 -26.84 -16.66 -50.28
CA LEU A 177 -26.80 -16.48 -51.73
C LEU A 177 -27.08 -17.78 -52.50
N ARG A 178 -26.54 -18.92 -52.04
CA ARG A 178 -26.78 -20.22 -52.72
C ARG A 178 -28.20 -20.76 -52.56
N LYS A 179 -28.95 -20.30 -51.56
CA LYS A 179 -30.33 -20.75 -51.34
C LYS A 179 -31.32 -20.08 -52.30
N GLU A 180 -30.94 -18.98 -52.94
CA GLU A 180 -31.76 -18.30 -53.94
C GLU A 180 -31.53 -18.84 -55.37
N GLU A 181 -30.56 -19.73 -55.57
CA GLU A 181 -30.23 -20.33 -56.88
C GLU A 181 -30.83 -21.74 -57.10
N GLU A 182 -31.57 -22.29 -56.13
CA GLU A 182 -32.42 -23.50 -56.27
C GLU A 182 -33.90 -23.13 -56.22
#